data_AF-A0A355APY6-F1
#
_entry.id   AF-A0A355APY6-F1
#
_cell.length_a   1.000
_cell.length_b   1.000
_cell.length_c   1.000
_cell.angle_alpha   90.00
_cell.angle_beta   90.00
_cell.angle_gamma   90.00
#
_symmetry.space_group_name_H-M   'P 1'
#
loop_
_entity.id
_entity.type
_entity.pdbx_description
1 polymer ?
#
loop_
_entity_poly.entity_id
_entity_poly.type
_entity_poly.pdbx_seq_one_letter_code
_entity_poly.pdbx_strand_id
1 'polypeptide(L)'
;MSKQVKSLSITYSRLYLYERLGYAKKLSTEELAQFSDVTKPLVVTHPVTQREALVFSIEECKCIDGMNESQSYEFLSQLLEFITAENQI
;
A
#
# COMPACT_ATOMS: atom_id res chain seq x y z
N MET A 1 -9.22 21.68 -1.19
CA MET A 1 -8.11 21.55 -2.17
C MET A 1 -7.94 20.08 -2.51
N SER A 2 -7.95 19.72 -3.79
CA SER A 2 -7.70 18.34 -4.23
C SER A 2 -6.23 17.99 -4.01
N LYS A 3 -5.93 16.93 -3.24
CA LYS A 3 -4.56 16.41 -3.15
C LYS A 3 -4.25 15.64 -4.43
N GLN A 4 -3.10 15.92 -5.05
CA GLN A 4 -2.63 15.15 -6.20
C GLN A 4 -2.08 13.79 -5.73
N VAL A 5 -2.24 12.75 -6.54
CA VAL A 5 -1.76 11.38 -6.22
C VAL A 5 -0.28 11.35 -5.85
N LYS A 6 0.54 12.20 -6.49
CA LYS A 6 1.99 12.36 -6.20
C LYS A 6 2.32 12.83 -4.79
N SER A 7 1.35 13.44 -4.10
CA SER A 7 1.50 13.94 -2.73
C SER A 7 0.99 12.95 -1.67
N LEU A 8 0.50 11.78 -2.09
CA LEU A 8 -0.01 10.77 -1.17
C LEU A 8 1.11 9.83 -0.73
N SER A 9 1.11 9.51 0.57
CA SER A 9 1.88 8.41 1.13
C SER A 9 1.00 7.20 1.37
N ILE A 10 1.61 6.03 1.30
CA ILE A 10 1.04 4.73 1.62
C ILE A 10 1.78 4.16 2.83
N THR A 11 1.03 3.65 3.80
CA THR A 11 1.57 2.98 4.98
C THR A 11 1.39 1.48 4.83
N TYR A 12 2.53 0.77 4.85
CA TYR A 12 2.57 -0.68 4.83
C TYR A 12 2.65 -1.23 6.25
N SER A 13 1.95 -2.34 6.49
CA SER A 13 2.01 -3.05 7.76
C SER A 13 2.13 -4.55 7.53
N ARG A 14 3.29 -5.09 7.90
CA ARG A 14 3.54 -6.54 7.79
C ARG A 14 2.68 -7.33 8.78
N LEU A 15 2.40 -6.77 9.95
CA LEU A 15 1.48 -7.37 10.91
C LEU A 15 0.07 -7.48 10.30
N TYR A 16 -0.42 -6.42 9.68
CA TYR A 16 -1.72 -6.40 9.02
C TYR A 16 -1.84 -7.50 7.93
N LEU A 17 -0.79 -7.71 7.13
CA LEU A 17 -0.74 -8.85 6.20
C LEU A 17 -0.89 -10.20 6.93
N TYR A 18 -0.19 -10.40 8.05
CA TYR A 18 -0.25 -11.64 8.84
C TYR A 18 -1.63 -11.86 9.48
N GLU A 19 -2.31 -10.79 9.90
CA GLU A 19 -3.68 -10.84 10.41
C GLU A 19 -4.64 -11.32 9.31
N ARG A 20 -4.55 -10.75 8.11
CA ARG A 20 -5.37 -11.16 6.95
C ARG A 20 -5.14 -12.61 6.53
N LEU A 21 -3.90 -13.08 6.62
CA LEU A 21 -3.53 -14.47 6.31
C LEU A 21 -3.82 -15.45 7.46
N GLY A 22 -4.31 -14.98 8.62
CA GLY A 22 -4.59 -15.81 9.79
C GLY A 22 -3.33 -16.32 10.53
N TYR A 23 -2.16 -15.74 10.25
CA TYR A 23 -0.90 -16.12 10.88
C TYR A 23 -0.58 -15.34 12.15
N ALA A 24 -1.26 -14.21 12.41
CA ALA A 24 -0.98 -13.36 13.58
C ALA A 24 -1.11 -14.11 14.92
N LYS A 25 -2.05 -15.06 15.04
CA LYS A 25 -2.24 -15.87 16.26
C LYS A 25 -1.10 -16.85 16.55
N LYS A 26 -0.16 -17.03 15.61
CA LYS A 26 1.01 -17.91 15.76
C LYS A 26 2.26 -17.15 16.22
N LEU A 27 2.16 -15.83 16.37
CA LEU A 27 3.27 -14.98 16.77
C LEU A 27 3.22 -14.69 18.27
N SER A 28 4.37 -14.73 18.92
CA SER A 28 4.59 -14.25 20.28
C SER A 28 4.48 -12.72 20.35
N THR A 29 4.34 -12.18 21.56
CA THR A 29 4.31 -10.73 21.79
C THR A 29 5.61 -10.06 21.33
N GLU A 30 6.75 -10.73 21.51
CA GLU A 30 8.06 -10.27 21.09
C GLU A 30 8.19 -10.22 19.57
N GLU A 31 7.63 -11.20 18.85
CA GLU A 31 7.60 -11.21 17.39
C GLU A 31 6.65 -10.13 16.84
N LEU A 32 5.48 -9.95 17.48
CA LEU A 32 4.54 -8.89 17.12
C LEU A 32 5.16 -7.50 17.21
N ALA A 33 5.99 -7.26 18.23
CA ALA A 33 6.67 -5.98 18.43
C ALA A 33 7.71 -5.64 17.35
N GLN A 34 8.15 -6.61 16.55
CA GLN A 34 9.13 -6.39 15.47
C GLN A 34 8.48 -5.83 14.20
N PHE A 35 7.15 -5.92 14.06
CA PHE A 35 6.45 -5.45 12.87
C PHE A 35 6.10 -3.97 13.00
N SER A 36 7.05 -3.10 12.65
CA SER A 36 6.79 -1.67 12.52
C SER A 36 6.08 -1.35 11.21
N ASP A 37 5.09 -0.47 11.26
CA ASP A 37 4.50 0.13 10.07
C ASP A 37 5.54 1.02 9.35
N VAL A 38 5.50 1.03 8.02
CA VAL A 38 6.42 1.79 7.18
C VAL A 38 5.65 2.66 6.20
N THR A 39 5.85 3.98 6.28
CA THR A 39 5.23 4.93 5.36
C THR A 39 6.19 5.29 4.22
N LYS A 40 5.71 5.26 2.98
CA LYS A 40 6.45 5.61 1.76
C LYS A 40 5.58 6.47 0.83
N PRO A 41 6.19 7.25 -0.09
CA PRO A 41 5.44 7.88 -1.17
C PRO A 41 4.76 6.83 -2.06
N LEU A 42 3.52 7.10 -2.48
CA LEU A 42 2.79 6.23 -3.41
C LEU A 42 3.37 6.29 -4.84
N VAL A 43 3.95 7.44 -5.21
CA VAL A 43 4.68 7.65 -6.45
C VAL A 43 6.15 7.84 -6.11
N VAL A 44 7.01 7.00 -6.68
CA VAL A 44 8.47 7.07 -6.49
C VAL A 44 9.16 7.37 -7.80
N THR A 45 10.34 8.01 -7.72
CA THR A 45 11.22 8.20 -8.87
C THR A 45 12.22 7.05 -8.92
N HIS A 46 12.23 6.31 -10.03
CA HIS A 46 13.19 5.22 -10.22
C HIS A 46 14.63 5.78 -10.29
N PRO A 47 15.57 5.32 -9.44
CA PRO A 47 16.85 6.00 -9.23
C PRO A 47 17.75 6.03 -10.46
N VAL A 48 17.60 5.08 -11.38
CA VAL A 48 18.42 4.99 -12.60
C VAL A 48 17.77 5.70 -13.79
N THR A 49 16.47 5.51 -13.98
CA THR A 49 15.77 5.99 -15.19
C THR A 49 15.10 7.34 -14.98
N GLN A 50 15.04 7.82 -13.74
CA GLN A 50 14.37 9.06 -13.33
C GLN A 50 12.87 9.11 -13.70
N ARG A 51 12.29 7.96 -14.05
CA ARG A 51 10.86 7.84 -14.35
C ARG A 51 10.08 7.70 -13.06
N GLU A 52 8.94 8.38 -12.99
CA GLU A 52 7.97 8.19 -11.93
C GLU A 52 7.22 6.88 -12.12
N ALA A 53 6.98 6.16 -11.03
CA ALA A 53 6.21 4.93 -11.01
C ALA A 53 5.31 4.89 -9.77
N LEU A 54 4.12 4.30 -9.94
CA LEU A 54 3.27 3.90 -8.82
C LEU A 54 3.84 2.63 -8.21
N VAL A 55 4.06 2.64 -6.90
CA VAL A 55 4.58 1.48 -6.16
C VAL A 55 3.66 1.20 -4.98
N PHE A 56 2.95 0.08 -5.03
CA PHE A 56 2.05 -0.35 -3.97
C PHE A 56 1.88 -1.88 -3.95
N SER A 57 1.45 -2.39 -2.80
CA SER A 57 0.88 -3.72 -2.61
C SER A 57 -0.45 -3.52 -1.87
N ILE A 58 -1.52 -4.11 -2.39
CA ILE A 58 -2.85 -4.04 -1.78
C ILE A 58 -2.91 -4.86 -0.49
N GLU A 59 -2.14 -5.94 -0.45
CA GLU A 59 -2.09 -6.90 0.63
C GLU A 59 -1.40 -6.34 1.87
N GLU A 60 -0.34 -5.55 1.68
CA GLU A 60 0.43 -4.93 2.76
C GLU A 60 -0.03 -3.51 3.10
N CYS A 61 -0.92 -2.92 2.29
CA CYS A 61 -1.46 -1.58 2.55
C CYS A 61 -2.37 -1.57 3.77
N LYS A 62 -2.01 -0.77 4.78
CA LYS A 62 -2.86 -0.50 5.94
C LYS A 62 -3.70 0.75 5.73
N CYS A 63 -3.11 1.82 5.20
CA CYS A 63 -3.83 3.04 4.82
C CYS A 63 -3.03 3.93 3.86
N ILE A 64 -3.75 4.82 3.18
CA ILE A 64 -3.21 5.92 2.37
C ILE A 64 -3.54 7.25 3.07
N ASP A 65 -2.69 8.25 2.92
CA ASP A 65 -2.87 9.57 3.54
C ASP A 65 -4.26 10.17 3.30
N GLY A 66 -5.03 10.32 4.39
CA GLY A 66 -6.39 10.86 4.36
C GLY A 66 -7.48 9.84 4.01
N MET A 67 -7.14 8.56 3.92
CA MET A 67 -8.05 7.44 3.68
C MET A 67 -7.98 6.45 4.84
N ASN A 68 -9.12 5.91 5.27
CA ASN A 68 -9.14 4.76 6.16
C ASN A 68 -8.80 3.46 5.39
N GLU A 69 -8.70 2.34 6.11
CA GLU A 69 -8.35 1.02 5.55
C GLU A 69 -9.27 0.62 4.37
N SER A 70 -10.59 0.68 4.57
CA SER A 70 -11.58 0.32 3.55
C SER A 70 -11.47 1.20 2.29
N GLN A 71 -11.36 2.51 2.49
CA GLN A 71 -11.18 3.48 1.41
C GLN A 71 -9.88 3.25 0.64
N SER A 72 -8.79 2.93 1.36
CA SER A 72 -7.48 2.66 0.76
C SER A 72 -7.51 1.39 -0.08
N TYR A 73 -8.17 0.34 0.43
CA TYR A 73 -8.34 -0.92 -0.28
C TYR A 73 -9.16 -0.75 -1.56
N GLU A 74 -10.30 -0.05 -1.48
CA GLU A 74 -11.17 0.21 -2.63
C GLU A 74 -10.42 1.03 -3.70
N PHE A 75 -9.74 2.10 -3.29
CA PHE A 75 -8.95 2.94 -4.19
C PHE A 75 -7.88 2.14 -4.92
N LEU A 76 -7.07 1.36 -4.19
CA LEU A 76 -6.01 0.56 -4.82
C LEU A 76 -6.55 -0.57 -5.68
N SER A 77 -7.70 -1.15 -5.34
CA SER A 77 -8.36 -2.18 -6.14
C SER A 77 -8.83 -1.61 -7.49
N GLN A 78 -9.48 -0.44 -7.49
CA GLN A 78 -9.87 0.26 -8.72
C GLN A 78 -8.65 0.68 -9.54
N LEU A 79 -7.57 1.14 -8.88
CA LEU A 79 -6.33 1.48 -9.55
C LEU A 79 -5.68 0.25 -10.20
N LEU A 80 -5.66 -0.90 -9.51
CA LEU A 80 -5.14 -2.15 -10.04
C LEU A 80 -5.95 -2.62 -11.25
N GLU A 81 -7.28 -2.60 -11.15
CA GLU A 81 -8.18 -2.92 -12.26
C GLU A 81 -7.91 -2.00 -13.46
N PHE A 82 -7.77 -0.69 -13.24
CA PHE A 82 -7.48 0.27 -14.30
C PHE A 82 -6.12 0.03 -14.99
N ILE A 83 -5.05 -0.27 -14.25
CA ILE A 83 -3.71 -0.48 -14.82
C ILE A 83 -3.51 -1.88 -15.44
N THR A 84 -4.30 -2.87 -15.00
CA THR A 84 -4.24 -4.25 -15.51
C THR A 84 -5.31 -4.58 -16.54
N ALA A 85 -6.32 -3.71 -16.70
CA ALA A 85 -7.25 -3.80 -17.81
C ALA A 85 -6.44 -3.91 -19.11
N GLU A 86 -6.66 -5.00 -19.86
CA GLU A 86 -6.09 -5.16 -21.19
C GLU A 86 -6.48 -3.93 -22.00
N ASN A 87 -5.49 -3.08 -22.27
CA ASN A 87 -5.72 -1.90 -23.07
C ASN A 87 -6.03 -2.39 -24.49
N GLN A 88 -7.31 -2.28 -24.87
CA GLN A 88 -7.80 -2.30 -26.25
C GLN A 88 -7.28 -1.04 -26.97
N ILE A 89 -5.96 -0.91 -27.12
CA ILE A 89 -5.31 0.07 -27.98
C ILE A 89 -5.00 -0.61 -29.32
#